data_AF-A0A8U0A6I8-F1
#
_entry.id   AF-A0A8U0A6I8-F1
#
_cell.length_a   1.000
_cell.length_b   1.000
_cell.length_c   1.000
_cell.angle_alpha   90.00
_cell.angle_beta   90.00
_cell.angle_gamma   90.00
#
_symmetry.space_group_name_H-M   'P 1'
#
loop_
_entity.id
_entity.type
_entity.pdbx_description
1 polymer ?
#
loop_
_entity_poly.entity_id
_entity_poly.type
_entity_poly.pdbx_seq_one_letter_code
_entity_poly.pdbx_strand_id
1 'polypeptide(L)' 'MMEYKEWTAAQDSTTVSVDGHDLAVAYYDEGSGHPVVFLHGISTNSFLWRDVIPPIAKHRRVIVPDMLGYGFRR' A
#
# COMPACT_ATOMS: atom_id res chain seq x y z
N MET A 1 13.63 -6.54 9.30
CA MET A 1 12.21 -6.71 8.89
C MET A 1 11.47 -5.53 9.48
N MET A 2 10.67 -4.81 8.69
CA MET A 2 9.88 -3.71 9.22
C MET A 2 8.77 -4.25 10.12
N GLU A 3 8.61 -3.64 11.29
CA GLU A 3 7.51 -3.95 12.20
C GLU A 3 6.20 -3.31 11.74
N TYR A 4 5.07 -3.85 12.18
CA TYR A 4 3.74 -3.39 11.76
C TYR A 4 3.50 -1.89 11.98
N LYS A 5 4.00 -1.36 13.11
CA LYS A 5 3.88 0.07 13.43
C LYS A 5 4.70 0.95 12.50
N GLU A 6 5.90 0.49 12.12
CA GLU A 6 6.78 1.21 11.20
C GLU A 6 6.18 1.22 9.80
N TRP A 7 5.62 0.09 9.37
CA TRP A 7 4.89 -0.02 8.10
C TRP A 7 3.71 0.94 8.03
N THR A 8 2.84 0.91 9.04
CA THR A 8 1.66 1.78 9.09
C THR A 8 2.06 3.26 9.12
N ALA A 9 3.17 3.61 9.77
CA ALA A 9 3.66 4.99 9.82
C ALA A 9 4.28 5.46 8.48
N ALA A 10 4.71 4.52 7.64
CA ALA A 10 5.29 4.82 6.33
C ALA A 10 4.24 4.90 5.20
N GLN A 11 2.97 4.62 5.50
CA GLN A 11 1.87 4.79 4.56
C GLN A 11 1.50 6.27 4.43
N ASP A 12 1.13 6.66 3.21
CA ASP A 12 0.41 7.90 2.95
C ASP A 12 -1.07 7.59 2.72
N SER A 13 -1.90 8.63 2.62
CA SER A 13 -3.31 8.53 2.30
C SER A 13 -3.69 9.48 1.17
N THR A 14 -4.63 9.04 0.35
CA THR A 14 -5.19 9.87 -0.71
C THR A 14 -6.68 9.61 -0.87
N THR A 15 -7.37 10.51 -1.56
CA THR A 15 -8.76 10.33 -1.96
C THR A 15 -8.80 10.02 -3.45
N VAL A 16 -9.45 8.91 -3.81
CA VAL A 16 -9.65 8.48 -5.19
C VAL A 16 -11.15 8.46 -5.48
N SER A 17 -11.59 9.17 -6.51
CA SER A 17 -12.98 9.13 -6.97
C SER A 17 -13.18 7.95 -7.93
N VAL A 18 -14.10 7.03 -7.59
CA VAL A 18 -14.45 5.86 -8.41
C VAL A 18 -15.97 5.80 -8.52
N ASP A 19 -16.50 5.75 -9.74
CA ASP A 19 -17.94 5.69 -10.01
C ASP A 19 -18.78 6.77 -9.29
N GLY A 20 -18.19 7.96 -9.10
CA GLY A 20 -18.83 9.09 -8.40
C GLY A 20 -18.74 9.04 -6.87
N HIS A 21 -17.99 8.09 -6.30
CA HIS A 21 -17.75 7.97 -4.87
C HIS A 21 -16.30 8.33 -4.51
N ASP A 22 -16.12 9.17 -3.50
CA ASP A 22 -14.80 9.50 -2.97
C ASP A 22 -14.36 8.45 -1.95
N LEU A 23 -13.22 7.82 -2.25
CA LEU A 23 -12.65 6.74 -1.47
C LEU A 23 -11.33 7.20 -0.86
N ALA A 24 -11.28 7.33 0.47
CA ALA A 24 -10.01 7.45 1.15
C ALA A 24 -9.26 6.11 1.07
N VAL A 25 -7.99 6.12 0.71
CA VAL A 25 -7.13 4.95 0.54
C VAL A 25 -5.80 5.22 1.25
N ALA A 26 -5.43 4.34 2.18
CA ALA A 26 -4.08 4.29 2.72
C ALA A 26 -3.22 3.41 1.80
N TYR A 27 -2.00 3.82 1.53
CA TYR A 27 -1.11 3.09 0.63
C TYR A 27 0.35 3.31 1.00
N TYR A 28 1.16 2.29 0.73
CA TYR A 28 2.62 2.40 0.74
C TYR A 28 3.12 2.66 -0.69
N ASP A 29 4.09 3.56 -0.85
CA ASP A 29 4.71 3.92 -2.12
C ASP A 29 6.22 4.03 -1.96
N GLU A 30 6.97 3.24 -2.71
CA GLU A 30 8.43 3.20 -2.66
C GLU A 30 9.02 2.98 -4.05
N GLY A 31 10.22 3.53 -4.27
CA GLY A 31 10.98 3.33 -5.49
C GLY A 31 10.56 4.25 -6.62
N SER A 32 10.98 3.91 -7.84
CA SER A 32 10.73 4.72 -9.04
C SER A 32 10.71 3.86 -10.29
N GLY A 33 10.26 4.42 -11.42
CA GLY A 33 10.11 3.73 -12.69
C GLY A 33 8.71 3.17 -12.92
N HIS A 34 8.58 2.17 -13.79
CA HIS A 34 7.28 1.64 -14.17
C HIS A 34 6.58 0.97 -12.97
N PRO A 35 5.30 1.29 -12.69
CA PRO A 35 4.64 0.88 -11.46
C PRO A 35 4.31 -0.62 -11.43
N VAL A 36 4.27 -1.18 -10.23
CA VAL A 36 3.72 -2.50 -9.88
C VAL A 36 2.82 -2.33 -8.67
N VAL A 37 1.59 -2.84 -8.75
CA VAL A 37 0.61 -2.75 -7.66
C VAL A 37 0.51 -4.10 -6.94
N PHE A 38 0.63 -4.08 -5.61
CA PHE A 38 0.44 -5.26 -4.77
C PHE A 38 -0.89 -5.16 -4.04
N LEU A 39 -1.82 -6.04 -4.38
CA LEU A 39 -3.11 -6.17 -3.70
C LEU A 39 -3.05 -7.34 -2.72
N HIS A 40 -3.50 -7.10 -1.50
CA HIS A 40 -3.64 -8.14 -0.49
C HIS A 40 -4.98 -8.89 -0.66
N GLY A 41 -5.14 -10.00 0.06
CA GLY A 41 -6.38 -10.79 0.06
C GLY A 41 -7.33 -10.43 1.21
N ILE A 42 -8.44 -11.16 1.29
CA ILE A 42 -9.41 -11.05 2.39
C ILE A 42 -8.72 -11.38 3.72
N SER A 43 -9.09 -10.69 4.80
CA SER A 43 -8.54 -10.80 6.16
C SER A 43 -7.06 -10.42 6.34
N THR A 44 -6.46 -9.76 5.33
CA THR A 44 -5.09 -9.24 5.38
C THR A 44 -5.05 -7.74 5.06
N ASN A 45 -3.86 -7.15 5.03
CA ASN A 45 -3.61 -5.76 4.64
C ASN A 45 -2.26 -5.65 3.92
N SER A 46 -1.88 -4.45 3.49
CA SER A 46 -0.64 -4.12 2.77
C SER A 46 0.64 -4.63 3.45
N PHE A 47 0.65 -4.79 4.78
CA PHE A 47 1.80 -5.30 5.55
C PHE A 47 2.24 -6.72 5.12
N LEU A 48 1.34 -7.47 4.47
CA LEU A 48 1.62 -8.78 3.88
C LEU A 48 2.87 -8.74 2.98
N TRP A 49 3.09 -7.63 2.28
CA TRP A 49 4.10 -7.52 1.23
C TRP A 49 5.44 -6.93 1.68
N ARG A 50 5.58 -6.51 2.95
CA ARG A 50 6.74 -5.75 3.46
C ARG A 50 8.11 -6.39 3.18
N ASP A 51 8.17 -7.72 3.13
CA ASP A 51 9.42 -8.46 2.92
C ASP A 51 9.63 -8.84 1.45
N VAL A 52 8.59 -8.72 0.62
CA VAL A 52 8.63 -8.99 -0.83
C VAL A 52 9.05 -7.75 -1.61
N ILE A 53 8.67 -6.57 -1.12
CA ILE A 53 8.86 -5.28 -1.77
C ILE A 53 10.31 -4.84 -1.95
N PRO A 54 11.21 -4.92 -0.94
CA PRO A 54 12.53 -4.30 -1.00
C PRO A 54 13.38 -4.67 -2.22
N PRO A 55 13.45 -5.93 -2.70
CA PRO A 55 14.18 -6.24 -3.92
C PRO A 55 13.53 -5.69 -5.20
N ILE A 56 12.20 -5.49 -5.21
CA ILE A 56 11.42 -5.03 -6.37
C ILE A 56 11.48 -3.51 -6.48
N ALA A 57 11.41 -2.79 -5.35
CA ALA A 57 11.49 -1.34 -5.25
C ALA A 57 12.79 -0.74 -5.80
N LYS A 58 13.86 -1.56 -5.88
CA LYS A 58 15.14 -1.18 -6.52
C LYS A 58 15.02 -0.89 -8.02
N HIS A 59 13.98 -1.40 -8.68
CA HIS A 59 13.84 -1.36 -10.14
C HIS A 59 12.46 -0.91 -10.62
N ARG A 60 11.48 -0.82 -9.72
CA ARG A 60 10.09 -0.47 -10.01
C ARG A 60 9.57 0.46 -8.93
N ARG A 61 8.59 1.31 -9.28
CA ARG A 61 7.75 1.97 -8.27
C ARG A 61 6.75 0.95 -7.77
N VAL A 62 6.76 0.66 -6.48
CA VAL A 62 5.79 -0.24 -5.85
C VAL A 62 4.68 0.58 -5.22
N ILE A 63 3.43 0.18 -5.44
CA ILE A 63 2.26 0.82 -4.81
C ILE A 63 1.46 -0.28 -4.12
N VAL A 64 1.22 -0.13 -2.83
CA VAL A 64 0.59 -1.17 -1.99
C VAL A 64 -0.55 -0.56 -1.20
N PRO A 65 -1.75 -0.46 -1.81
CA PRO A 65 -2.92 0.07 -1.15
C PRO A 65 -3.53 -0.95 -0.17
N ASP A 66 -4.13 -0.45 0.90
CA ASP A 66 -5.11 -1.21 1.66
C ASP A 66 -6.46 -1.16 0.96
N MET A 67 -7.07 -2.33 0.73
CA MET A 67 -8.42 -2.44 0.17
C MET A 67 -9.42 -1.76 1.11
N LEU A 68 -10.49 -1.20 0.54
CA LEU A 68 -11.55 -0.56 1.33
C LEU A 68 -12.13 -1.50 2.38
N GLY A 69 -12.28 -1.00 3.60
CA GLY A 69 -12.72 -1.80 4.74
C GLY A 69 -11.62 -2.64 5.41
N TYR A 70 -10.40 -2.60 4.86
CA TYR A 70 -9.20 -3.20 5.43
C TYR A 70 -8.13 -2.13 5.70
N GLY A 71 -7.08 -2.53 6.42
CA GLY A 71 -5.98 -1.64 6.79
C GLY A 71 -6.31 -0.71 7.95
N PHE A 72 -5.36 0.18 8.25
CA PHE A 72 -5.48 1.13 9.36
C PHE A 72 -5.53 2.55 8.78
N ARG A 73 -6.63 3.27 8.98
CA ARG A 73 -6.68 4.71 8.71
C ARG A 73 -6.15 5.46 9.93
N ARG A 74 -5.36 6.51 9.70
CA ARG A 74 -5.19 7.60 10.68
C ARG A 74 -6.23 8.68 10.45
#